data_AF-A0A0C3BKZ1-F1
#
_entry.id   AF-A0A0C3BKZ1-F1
#
_cell.length_a   1.000
_cell.length_b   1.000
_cell.length_c   1.000
_cell.angle_alpha   90.00
_cell.angle_beta   90.00
_cell.angle_gamma   90.00
#
_symmetry.space_group_name_H-M   'P 1'
#
loop_
_entity.id
_entity.type
_entity.pdbx_description
1 polymer ?
#
loop_
_entity_poly.entity_id
_entity_poly.type
_entity_poly.pdbx_seq_one_letter_code
_entity_poly.pdbx_strand_id
1 'polypeptide(L)'
;MLLGKDLSRYLGIRVLRKEAVMYLLTLGASPLPRPLNSLASREHLRPWLTRLFLCILWPGLCKARQDNVRIPDNLVAFICLLVQLHSTGYPGRRLADFLQNILSDNLVGSRNVWNGALPRPVSDLYEYTSPHKTRLDPREAELEAIVATSLQGLPFAVQMSPRLAIGAQDIGLFAARISENLALKFFNPIQIDPVISLVFYKAKT
;
A
#
# COMPACT_ATOMS: atom_id res chain seq x y z
N MET A 1 -11.16 0.37 -2.19
CA MET A 1 -11.75 -0.36 -1.05
C MET A 1 -12.57 -1.53 -1.58
N LEU A 2 -12.63 -2.64 -0.84
CA LEU A 2 -13.51 -3.77 -1.17
C LEU A 2 -14.86 -3.60 -0.47
N LEU A 3 -15.92 -4.12 -1.08
CA LEU A 3 -17.19 -4.30 -0.37
C LEU A 3 -17.13 -5.58 0.46
N GLY A 4 -17.97 -5.69 1.50
CA GLY A 4 -18.00 -6.88 2.36
C GLY A 4 -18.19 -8.19 1.59
N LYS A 5 -18.96 -8.17 0.49
CA LYS A 5 -19.17 -9.32 -0.39
C LYS A 5 -17.91 -9.75 -1.16
N ASP A 6 -16.99 -8.83 -1.39
CA ASP A 6 -15.76 -9.07 -2.16
C ASP A 6 -14.62 -9.58 -1.27
N LEU A 7 -14.69 -9.41 0.05
CA LEU A 7 -13.63 -9.81 0.99
C LEU A 7 -13.27 -11.29 0.87
N SER A 8 -14.26 -12.17 0.67
CA SER A 8 -13.98 -13.60 0.50
C SER A 8 -13.18 -13.84 -0.77
N ARG A 9 -13.65 -13.27 -1.89
CA ARG A 9 -13.03 -13.42 -3.22
C ARG A 9 -11.60 -12.89 -3.26
N TYR A 10 -11.33 -11.76 -2.62
CA TYR A 10 -10.02 -11.11 -2.67
C TYR A 10 -9.05 -11.55 -1.57
N LEU A 11 -9.53 -11.69 -0.33
CA LEU A 11 -8.69 -11.91 0.85
C LEU A 11 -8.92 -13.27 1.52
N GLY A 12 -9.86 -14.08 1.03
CA GLY A 12 -10.24 -15.31 1.71
C GLY A 12 -10.91 -15.07 3.07
N ILE A 13 -11.51 -13.90 3.29
CA ILE A 13 -12.17 -13.55 4.55
C ILE A 13 -13.69 -13.64 4.40
N ARG A 14 -14.37 -14.31 5.33
CA ARG A 14 -15.84 -14.40 5.39
C ARG A 14 -16.38 -13.32 6.31
N VAL A 15 -17.44 -12.65 5.88
CA VAL A 15 -18.22 -11.76 6.76
C VAL A 15 -19.23 -12.63 7.49
N LEU A 16 -19.07 -12.79 8.81
CA LEU A 16 -19.94 -13.64 9.63
C LEU A 16 -21.23 -12.94 10.01
N ARG A 17 -21.14 -11.64 10.31
CA ARG A 17 -22.29 -10.78 10.60
C ARG A 17 -22.15 -9.48 9.84
N LYS A 18 -23.18 -9.14 9.06
CA LYS A 18 -23.27 -7.88 8.31
C LYS A 18 -23.85 -6.75 9.16
N GLU A 19 -24.70 -7.09 10.12
CA GLU A 19 -25.19 -6.19 11.14
C GLU A 19 -24.02 -5.81 12.03
N ALA A 20 -23.57 -4.57 11.89
CA ALA A 20 -22.54 -4.03 12.74
C ALA A 20 -23.14 -3.81 14.14
N VAL A 21 -23.20 -4.86 14.95
CA VAL A 21 -23.62 -4.74 16.35
C VAL A 21 -22.59 -3.85 17.03
N MET A 22 -23.01 -2.67 17.50
CA MET A 22 -22.12 -1.61 17.99
C MET A 22 -21.02 -1.19 16.99
N TYR A 23 -21.32 -1.16 15.69
CA TYR A 23 -20.35 -0.79 14.63
C TYR A 23 -19.18 -1.78 14.45
N LEU A 24 -19.26 -2.99 15.01
CA LEU A 24 -18.21 -4.00 14.88
C LEU A 24 -18.52 -4.98 13.74
N LEU A 25 -17.60 -5.06 12.78
CA LEU A 25 -17.63 -6.03 11.68
C LEU A 25 -17.02 -7.35 12.16
N THR A 26 -17.81 -8.43 12.23
CA THR A 26 -17.28 -9.76 12.57
C THR A 26 -16.79 -10.50 11.32
N LEU A 27 -15.49 -10.79 11.29
CA LEU A 27 -14.82 -11.48 10.21
C LEU A 27 -14.38 -12.88 10.65
N GLY A 28 -14.37 -13.83 9.71
CA GLY A 28 -13.87 -15.18 9.92
C GLY A 28 -12.94 -15.62 8.79
N ALA A 29 -11.97 -16.48 9.09
CA ALA A 29 -11.09 -17.05 8.08
C ALA A 29 -11.85 -18.02 7.17
N SER A 30 -11.50 -18.07 5.88
CA SER A 30 -11.85 -19.18 4.98
C SER A 30 -10.71 -20.21 4.99
N PRO A 31 -10.97 -21.48 4.63
CA PRO A 31 -9.89 -22.42 4.35
C PRO A 31 -9.01 -21.89 3.20
N LEU A 32 -7.70 -21.94 3.38
CA LEU A 32 -6.67 -21.53 2.42
C LEU A 32 -5.76 -22.73 2.08
N PRO A 33 -5.18 -22.81 0.87
CA PRO A 33 -5.39 -21.91 -0.26
C PRO A 33 -6.75 -22.13 -0.93
N ARG A 34 -7.32 -21.07 -1.49
CA ARG A 34 -8.61 -21.15 -2.19
C ARG A 34 -8.41 -21.58 -3.66
N PRO A 35 -9.38 -22.30 -4.25
CA PRO A 35 -9.30 -22.66 -5.65
C PRO A 35 -9.36 -21.41 -6.54
N LEU A 36 -8.59 -21.41 -7.63
CA LEU A 36 -8.41 -20.26 -8.52
C LEU A 36 -9.75 -19.69 -9.05
N ASN A 37 -10.72 -20.57 -9.29
CA ASN A 37 -12.04 -20.22 -9.81
C ASN A 37 -12.87 -19.39 -8.81
N SER A 38 -12.53 -19.47 -7.52
CA SER A 38 -13.19 -18.72 -6.44
C SER A 38 -12.52 -17.37 -6.13
N LEU A 39 -11.38 -17.10 -6.75
CA LEU A 39 -10.58 -15.88 -6.55
C LEU A 39 -10.98 -14.78 -7.54
N ALA A 40 -10.45 -13.57 -7.32
CA ALA A 40 -10.55 -12.50 -8.30
C ALA A 40 -9.78 -12.87 -9.58
N SER A 41 -10.37 -12.60 -10.75
CA SER A 41 -9.65 -12.72 -12.02
C SER A 41 -8.52 -11.68 -12.08
N ARG A 42 -7.56 -11.88 -12.99
CA ARG A 42 -6.45 -10.93 -13.20
C ARG A 42 -6.96 -9.51 -13.52
N GLU A 43 -8.02 -9.43 -14.31
CA GLU A 43 -8.67 -8.19 -14.74
C GLU A 43 -9.29 -7.39 -13.59
N HIS A 44 -9.68 -8.07 -12.50
CA HIS A 44 -10.21 -7.41 -11.31
C HIS A 44 -9.13 -7.19 -10.25
N LEU A 45 -8.20 -8.14 -10.08
CA LEU A 45 -7.13 -8.06 -9.09
C LEU A 45 -6.19 -6.89 -9.37
N ARG A 46 -5.73 -6.72 -10.62
CA ARG A 46 -4.75 -5.68 -10.96
C ARG A 46 -5.30 -4.27 -10.70
N PRO A 47 -6.47 -3.85 -11.20
CA PRO A 47 -7.02 -2.53 -10.89
C PRO A 47 -7.28 -2.31 -9.40
N TRP A 48 -7.68 -3.35 -8.67
CA TRP A 48 -7.85 -3.26 -7.22
C TRP A 48 -6.53 -3.04 -6.50
N LEU A 49 -5.48 -3.80 -6.83
CA LEU A 49 -4.14 -3.63 -6.28
C LEU A 49 -3.55 -2.27 -6.62
N THR A 50 -3.66 -1.83 -7.88
CA THR A 50 -3.24 -0.49 -8.31
C THR A 50 -3.94 0.58 -7.49
N ARG A 51 -5.26 0.48 -7.31
CA ARG A 51 -5.99 1.45 -6.49
C ARG A 51 -5.53 1.42 -5.04
N LEU A 52 -5.37 0.25 -4.45
CA LEU A 52 -4.94 0.13 -3.05
C LEU A 52 -3.55 0.72 -2.85
N PHE A 53 -2.64 0.44 -3.77
CA PHE A 53 -1.30 1.01 -3.79
C PHE A 53 -1.35 2.55 -3.88
N LEU A 54 -2.15 3.10 -4.80
CA LEU A 54 -2.38 4.55 -4.89
C LEU A 54 -3.01 5.14 -3.63
N CYS A 55 -3.88 4.41 -2.92
CA CYS A 55 -4.44 4.86 -1.64
C CYS A 55 -3.39 4.95 -0.53
N ILE A 56 -2.36 4.09 -0.56
CA ILE A 56 -1.25 4.14 0.39
C ILE A 56 -0.36 5.33 0.05
N LEU A 57 0.02 5.46 -1.22
CA LEU A 57 0.86 6.57 -1.67
C LEU A 57 0.21 7.94 -1.49
N TRP A 58 -1.11 8.00 -1.66
CA TRP A 58 -1.88 9.22 -1.56
C TRP A 58 -3.24 8.96 -0.89
N PRO A 59 -3.28 9.03 0.45
CA PRO A 59 -4.49 8.76 1.23
C PRO A 59 -5.63 9.76 0.95
N GLY A 60 -5.29 11.00 0.59
CA GLY A 60 -6.21 12.14 0.52
C GLY A 60 -6.10 13.02 1.76
N LEU A 61 -7.07 13.91 1.95
CA LEU A 61 -7.05 14.87 3.06
C LEU A 61 -7.72 14.26 4.30
N CYS A 62 -7.01 14.23 5.41
CA CYS A 62 -7.61 13.92 6.72
C CYS A 62 -8.30 15.17 7.28
N LYS A 63 -9.47 14.98 7.90
CA LYS A 63 -10.12 16.05 8.65
C LYS A 63 -9.42 16.26 9.99
N ALA A 64 -9.62 17.45 10.58
CA ALA A 64 -9.25 17.67 11.97
C ALA A 64 -10.01 16.71 12.90
N ARG A 65 -9.48 16.51 14.12
CA ARG A 65 -10.21 15.76 15.16
C ARG A 65 -11.59 16.41 15.39
N GLN A 66 -12.66 15.66 15.63
CA GLN A 66 -12.72 14.22 15.94
C GLN A 66 -12.77 13.29 14.72
N ASP A 67 -12.96 13.83 13.51
CA ASP A 67 -13.14 13.06 12.27
C ASP A 67 -11.82 12.63 11.59
N ASN A 68 -10.71 12.67 12.32
CA ASN A 68 -9.40 12.34 11.76
C ASN A 68 -9.32 10.83 11.46
N VAL A 69 -9.16 10.48 10.19
CA VAL A 69 -8.90 9.11 9.75
C VAL A 69 -7.39 8.91 9.65
N ARG A 70 -6.82 8.16 10.59
CA ARG A 70 -5.42 7.73 10.49
C ARG A 70 -5.30 6.63 9.45
N ILE A 71 -4.59 6.90 8.37
CA ILE A 71 -4.23 5.88 7.39
C ILE A 71 -2.82 5.41 7.71
N PRO A 72 -2.59 4.09 7.86
CA PRO A 72 -1.24 3.58 7.91
C PRO A 72 -0.60 3.78 6.52
N ASP A 73 0.16 4.85 6.34
CA ASP A 73 1.05 5.02 5.18
C ASP A 73 2.21 4.06 5.36
N ASN A 74 2.02 2.81 4.93
CA ASN A 74 3.03 1.79 5.08
C ASN A 74 3.10 0.91 3.83
N LEU A 75 4.08 1.20 2.98
CA LEU A 75 4.44 0.36 1.84
C LEU A 75 4.84 -1.06 2.27
N VAL A 76 5.38 -1.27 3.48
CA VAL A 76 5.65 -2.60 4.03
C VAL A 76 4.34 -3.38 4.17
N ALA A 77 3.27 -2.75 4.64
CA ALA A 77 1.97 -3.40 4.75
C ALA A 77 1.42 -3.83 3.38
N PHE A 78 1.72 -3.07 2.32
CA PHE A 78 1.39 -3.45 0.95
C PHE A 78 2.16 -4.70 0.50
N ILE A 79 3.46 -4.78 0.77
CA ILE A 79 4.26 -5.96 0.45
C ILE A 79 3.79 -7.18 1.25
N CYS A 80 3.51 -7.01 2.55
CA CYS A 80 2.91 -8.07 3.37
C CYS A 80 1.57 -8.55 2.79
N LEU A 81 0.74 -7.63 2.28
CA LEU A 81 -0.50 -8.00 1.61
C LEU A 81 -0.24 -8.88 0.38
N LEU A 82 0.75 -8.57 -0.46
CA LEU A 82 1.09 -9.42 -1.61
C LEU A 82 1.48 -10.84 -1.17
N VAL A 83 2.27 -10.96 -0.09
CA VAL A 83 2.60 -12.27 0.52
C VAL A 83 1.33 -12.98 0.99
N GLN A 84 0.40 -12.28 1.64
CA GLN A 84 -0.86 -12.87 2.08
C GLN A 84 -1.78 -13.28 0.92
N LEU A 85 -1.76 -12.55 -0.19
CA LEU A 85 -2.49 -12.95 -1.39
C LEU A 85 -1.92 -14.24 -1.98
N HIS A 86 -0.59 -14.44 -1.94
CA HIS A 86 0.01 -15.71 -2.32
C HIS A 86 -0.53 -16.85 -1.45
N SER A 87 -0.53 -16.69 -0.12
CA SER A 87 -1.10 -17.66 0.82
C SER A 87 -2.60 -17.90 0.61
N THR A 88 -3.33 -16.91 0.11
CA THR A 88 -4.75 -17.03 -0.22
C THR A 88 -5.00 -17.93 -1.44
N GLY A 89 -3.98 -18.14 -2.28
CA GLY A 89 -4.03 -18.98 -3.49
C GLY A 89 -3.82 -18.23 -4.80
N TYR A 90 -3.46 -16.94 -4.77
CA TYR A 90 -3.13 -16.21 -6.00
C TYR A 90 -1.80 -16.72 -6.58
N PRO A 91 -1.71 -16.97 -7.90
CA PRO A 91 -0.47 -17.43 -8.51
C PRO A 91 0.67 -16.43 -8.29
N GLY A 92 1.80 -16.89 -7.75
CA GLY A 92 2.98 -16.06 -7.47
C GLY A 92 3.45 -15.24 -8.66
N ARG A 93 3.44 -15.82 -9.87
CA ARG A 93 3.75 -15.11 -11.12
C ARG A 93 2.92 -13.83 -11.31
N ARG A 94 1.63 -13.83 -10.97
CA ARG A 94 0.78 -12.63 -11.13
C ARG A 94 1.16 -11.51 -10.16
N LEU A 95 1.56 -11.89 -8.94
CA LEU A 95 1.96 -10.95 -7.90
C LEU A 95 3.36 -10.40 -8.18
N ALA A 96 4.27 -11.27 -8.60
CA ALA A 96 5.59 -10.91 -9.11
C ALA A 96 5.50 -9.95 -10.30
N ASP A 97 4.71 -10.29 -11.34
CA ASP A 97 4.49 -9.41 -12.50
C ASP A 97 3.98 -8.03 -12.06
N PHE A 98 3.07 -7.98 -11.08
CA PHE A 98 2.53 -6.73 -10.57
C PHE A 98 3.59 -5.90 -9.85
N LEU A 99 4.34 -6.51 -8.93
CA LEU A 99 5.41 -5.85 -8.19
C LEU A 99 6.55 -5.40 -9.12
N GLN A 100 6.88 -6.19 -10.14
CA GLN A 100 7.88 -5.81 -11.15
C GLN A 100 7.47 -4.55 -11.92
N ASN A 101 6.18 -4.40 -12.24
CA ASN A 101 5.67 -3.19 -12.88
C ASN A 101 5.79 -1.95 -11.97
N ILE A 102 5.70 -2.13 -10.66
CA ILE A 102 5.93 -1.04 -9.69
C ILE A 102 7.42 -0.69 -9.66
N LEU A 103 8.29 -1.69 -9.48
CA LEU A 103 9.74 -1.49 -9.38
C LEU A 103 10.37 -0.95 -10.67
N SER A 104 9.76 -1.22 -11.82
CA SER A 104 10.24 -0.74 -13.13
C SER A 104 9.58 0.58 -13.58
N ASP A 105 8.86 1.26 -12.67
CA ASP A 105 8.09 2.48 -12.98
C ASP A 105 7.20 2.31 -14.22
N ASN A 106 6.49 1.17 -14.33
CA ASN A 106 5.60 0.84 -15.46
C ASN A 106 4.17 0.56 -15.01
N LEU A 107 3.80 1.05 -13.82
CA LEU A 107 2.45 0.92 -13.30
C LEU A 107 1.50 1.83 -14.10
N VAL A 108 0.63 1.21 -14.90
CA VAL A 108 -0.48 1.88 -15.57
C VAL A 108 -1.76 1.65 -14.76
N GLY A 109 -2.43 2.73 -14.40
CA GLY A 109 -3.70 2.74 -13.70
C GLY A 109 -4.79 3.43 -14.51
N SER A 110 -6.04 3.01 -14.33
CA SER A 110 -7.23 3.65 -14.91
C SER A 110 -8.05 4.39 -13.86
N ARG A 111 -7.40 4.82 -12.75
CA ARG A 111 -8.06 5.48 -11.62
C ARG A 111 -7.23 6.66 -11.16
N ASN A 112 -7.92 7.74 -10.84
CA ASN A 112 -7.29 8.90 -10.23
C ASN A 112 -6.98 8.65 -8.76
N VAL A 113 -5.98 9.38 -8.31
CA VAL A 113 -5.71 9.57 -6.90
C VAL A 113 -6.84 10.38 -6.26
N TRP A 114 -7.23 10.02 -5.04
CA TRP A 114 -8.28 10.71 -4.31
C TRP A 114 -7.74 11.99 -3.68
N ASN A 115 -8.30 13.13 -4.07
CA ASN A 115 -7.93 14.45 -3.56
C ASN A 115 -8.95 15.05 -2.57
N GLY A 116 -9.99 14.30 -2.23
CA GLY A 116 -11.03 14.75 -1.29
C GLY A 116 -10.70 14.48 0.17
N ALA A 117 -11.60 14.91 1.04
CA ALA A 117 -11.56 14.57 2.46
C ALA A 117 -11.96 13.10 2.71
N LEU A 118 -11.36 12.49 3.73
CA LEU A 118 -11.76 11.16 4.21
C LEU A 118 -13.00 11.25 5.13
N PRO A 119 -13.79 10.16 5.27
CA PRO A 119 -13.70 8.89 4.54
C PRO A 119 -14.14 8.99 3.07
N ARG A 120 -13.60 8.11 2.20
CA ARG A 120 -13.95 8.10 0.76
C ARG A 120 -15.37 7.57 0.55
N PRO A 121 -16.18 8.20 -0.31
CA PRO A 121 -17.51 7.71 -0.63
C PRO A 121 -17.46 6.40 -1.44
N VAL A 122 -18.52 5.60 -1.36
CA VAL A 122 -18.63 4.34 -2.12
C VAL A 122 -18.70 4.59 -3.63
N SER A 123 -19.16 5.76 -4.06
CA SER A 123 -19.17 6.16 -5.48
C SER A 123 -17.77 6.15 -6.11
N ASP A 124 -16.71 6.47 -5.35
CA ASP A 124 -15.30 6.42 -5.79
C ASP A 124 -14.88 4.98 -6.20
N LEU A 125 -15.63 3.95 -5.78
CA LEU A 125 -15.40 2.59 -6.30
C LEU A 125 -15.63 2.51 -7.82
N TYR A 126 -16.49 3.34 -8.39
CA TYR A 126 -16.93 3.25 -9.78
C TYR A 126 -16.36 4.33 -10.68
N GLU A 127 -15.57 5.25 -10.13
CA GLU A 127 -14.90 6.29 -10.90
C GLU A 127 -13.68 5.69 -11.63
N TYR A 128 -13.72 5.81 -12.95
CA TYR A 128 -12.66 5.39 -13.87
C TYR A 128 -12.21 6.58 -14.71
N THR A 129 -10.94 6.53 -15.09
CA THR A 129 -10.29 7.51 -15.96
C THR A 129 -9.55 6.81 -17.07
N SER A 130 -9.13 7.58 -18.07
CA SER A 130 -8.26 7.07 -19.13
C SER A 130 -7.00 6.43 -18.52
N PRO A 131 -6.58 5.25 -18.99
CA PRO A 131 -5.34 4.62 -18.55
C PRO A 131 -4.17 5.58 -18.65
N HIS A 132 -3.44 5.75 -17.55
CA HIS A 132 -2.27 6.61 -17.47
C HIS A 132 -1.17 5.95 -16.64
N LYS A 133 0.07 6.29 -16.96
CA LYS A 133 1.23 5.85 -16.20
C LYS A 133 1.28 6.62 -14.86
N THR A 134 1.37 5.90 -13.76
CA THR A 134 1.62 6.49 -12.44
C THR A 134 3.11 6.73 -12.28
N ARG A 135 3.46 7.93 -11.79
CA ARG A 135 4.83 8.34 -11.50
C ARG A 135 5.26 7.78 -10.12
N LEU A 136 6.26 6.90 -10.06
CA LEU A 136 6.66 6.18 -8.84
C LEU A 136 8.03 6.57 -8.27
N ASP A 137 8.80 7.39 -8.98
CA ASP A 137 10.13 7.85 -8.59
C ASP A 137 10.24 8.44 -7.17
N PRO A 138 9.26 9.19 -6.62
CA PRO A 138 9.38 9.69 -5.24
C PRO A 138 9.43 8.60 -4.17
N ARG A 139 9.02 7.37 -4.50
CA ARG A 139 8.90 6.23 -3.57
C ARG A 139 9.83 5.09 -3.95
N GLU A 140 10.65 5.25 -4.99
CA GLU A 140 11.56 4.23 -5.51
C GLU A 140 12.53 3.75 -4.43
N ALA A 141 13.22 4.67 -3.74
CA ALA A 141 14.19 4.33 -2.69
C ALA A 141 13.55 3.58 -1.50
N GLU A 142 12.32 3.93 -1.12
CA GLU A 142 11.59 3.25 -0.05
C GLU A 142 11.18 1.84 -0.48
N LEU A 143 10.64 1.70 -1.69
CA LEU A 143 10.27 0.40 -2.27
C LEU A 143 11.48 -0.51 -2.46
N GLU A 144 12.59 0.02 -2.96
CA GLU A 144 13.87 -0.64 -3.10
C GLU A 144 14.32 -1.20 -1.75
N ALA A 145 14.37 -0.36 -0.72
CA ALA A 145 14.83 -0.79 0.60
C ALA A 145 13.96 -1.91 1.19
N ILE A 146 12.63 -1.79 1.06
CA ILE A 146 11.69 -2.80 1.54
C ILE A 146 11.87 -4.12 0.78
N VAL A 147 11.94 -4.07 -0.56
CA VAL A 147 12.04 -5.28 -1.38
C VAL A 147 13.40 -5.93 -1.22
N ALA A 148 14.50 -5.18 -1.28
CA ALA A 148 15.85 -5.72 -1.10
C ALA A 148 16.04 -6.39 0.27
N THR A 149 15.44 -5.83 1.33
CA THR A 149 15.48 -6.42 2.67
C THR A 149 14.59 -7.66 2.80
N SER A 150 13.48 -7.72 2.06
CA SER A 150 12.52 -8.82 2.14
C SER A 150 12.65 -9.86 1.03
N LEU A 151 13.57 -9.69 0.09
CA LEU A 151 13.66 -10.44 -1.16
C LEU A 151 13.69 -11.96 -0.94
N GLN A 152 14.49 -12.41 0.02
CA GLN A 152 14.63 -13.84 0.37
C GLN A 152 13.39 -14.42 1.06
N GLY A 153 12.55 -13.57 1.64
CA GLY A 153 11.31 -13.95 2.33
C GLY A 153 10.06 -13.93 1.44
N LEU A 154 10.16 -13.46 0.19
CA LEU A 154 9.02 -13.42 -0.72
C LEU A 154 8.71 -14.82 -1.25
N PRO A 155 7.44 -15.26 -1.23
CA PRO A 155 7.05 -16.58 -1.71
C PRO A 155 6.95 -16.66 -3.24
N PHE A 156 7.38 -15.62 -3.95
CA PHE A 156 7.40 -15.53 -5.40
C PHE A 156 8.65 -14.79 -5.87
N ALA A 157 9.17 -15.16 -7.04
CA ALA A 157 10.40 -14.59 -7.57
C ALA A 157 10.19 -13.15 -8.07
N VAL A 158 11.03 -12.22 -7.61
CA VAL A 158 11.07 -10.82 -8.04
C VAL A 158 12.47 -10.52 -8.58
N GLN A 159 12.55 -9.83 -9.71
CA GLN A 159 13.84 -9.46 -10.30
C GLN A 159 14.18 -8.01 -9.93
N MET A 160 15.25 -7.84 -9.17
CA MET A 160 15.81 -6.52 -8.90
C MET A 160 16.51 -5.99 -10.15
N SER A 161 16.27 -4.72 -10.48
CA SER A 161 16.98 -4.03 -11.55
C SER A 161 18.47 -3.89 -11.17
N PRO A 162 19.42 -3.93 -12.13
CA PRO A 162 20.84 -3.73 -11.84
C PRO A 162 21.17 -2.37 -11.20
N ARG A 163 20.23 -1.41 -11.24
CA ARG A 163 20.36 -0.08 -10.62
C ARG A 163 19.93 -0.04 -9.15
N LEU A 164 19.25 -1.09 -8.68
CA LEU A 164 18.69 -1.19 -7.33
C LEU A 164 19.55 -2.12 -6.48
N ALA A 165 19.55 -1.89 -5.17
CA ALA A 165 20.09 -2.77 -4.14
C ALA A 165 19.51 -4.18 -4.29
N ILE A 166 20.36 -5.19 -4.23
CA ILE A 166 19.96 -6.60 -4.39
C ILE A 166 19.71 -7.22 -3.01
N GLY A 167 20.40 -6.73 -1.97
CA GLY A 167 20.16 -7.16 -0.60
C GLY A 167 20.32 -6.04 0.42
N ALA A 168 19.97 -6.36 1.67
CA ALA A 168 20.04 -5.42 2.79
C ALA A 168 21.46 -4.87 3.02
N GLN A 169 22.50 -5.63 2.67
CA GLN A 169 23.90 -5.21 2.79
C GLN A 169 24.27 -4.05 1.85
N ASP A 170 23.49 -3.84 0.78
CA ASP A 170 23.73 -2.75 -0.17
C ASP A 170 23.06 -1.43 0.30
N ILE A 171 22.28 -1.48 1.39
CA ILE A 171 21.54 -0.33 1.94
C ILE A 171 22.32 0.28 3.11
N GLY A 172 22.73 1.54 2.95
CA GLY A 172 23.34 2.31 4.03
C GLY A 172 22.32 2.78 5.07
N LEU A 173 22.60 2.57 6.36
CA LEU A 173 21.83 3.15 7.46
C LEU A 173 22.49 4.45 7.94
N PHE A 174 21.74 5.53 7.96
CA PHE A 174 22.21 6.84 8.42
C PHE A 174 21.34 7.31 9.59
N ALA A 175 21.99 7.76 10.66
CA ALA A 175 21.31 8.34 11.82
C ALA A 175 21.58 9.85 11.85
N ALA A 176 20.51 10.64 11.95
CA ALA A 176 20.60 12.09 12.16
C ALA A 176 20.15 12.42 13.58
N ARG A 177 20.89 13.30 14.26
CA ARG A 177 20.44 13.88 15.54
C ARG A 177 19.55 15.07 15.22
N ILE A 178 18.26 14.95 15.53
CA ILE A 178 17.31 16.05 15.43
C ILE A 178 17.38 16.83 16.73
N SER A 179 17.71 18.12 16.66
CA SER A 179 17.55 19.05 17.77
C SER A 179 16.10 19.53 17.83
N GLU A 180 15.47 19.50 19.00
CA GLU A 180 14.11 19.98 19.16
C GLU A 180 14.01 21.47 18.80
N ASN A 181 13.15 21.80 17.84
CA ASN A 181 12.81 23.19 17.58
C ASN A 181 11.61 23.58 18.46
N LEU A 182 11.90 24.09 19.66
CA LEU A 182 10.91 24.52 20.66
C LEU A 182 9.88 25.53 20.12
N ALA A 183 10.21 26.28 19.06
CA ALA A 183 9.33 27.29 18.47
C ALA A 183 8.01 26.72 17.91
N LEU A 184 7.99 25.47 17.42
CA LEU A 184 6.79 24.85 16.84
C LEU A 184 5.80 24.34 17.88
N LYS A 185 6.24 24.01 19.11
CA LYS A 185 5.38 23.47 20.17
C LYS A 185 4.37 24.51 20.69
N PHE A 186 4.70 25.80 20.62
CA PHE A 186 3.84 26.89 21.15
C PHE A 186 2.65 27.23 20.24
N PHE A 187 2.76 27.03 18.93
CA PHE A 187 1.73 27.48 17.98
C PHE A 187 0.69 26.42 17.61
N ASN A 188 0.91 25.13 17.92
CA ASN A 188 -0.07 24.10 17.57
C ASN A 188 -0.01 22.84 18.48
N PRO A 189 -0.44 22.92 19.75
CA PRO A 189 -0.31 21.83 20.73
C PRO A 189 -1.13 20.57 20.44
N ILE A 190 -1.95 20.55 19.38
CA ILE A 190 -2.99 19.51 19.15
C ILE A 190 -2.63 18.52 18.02
N GLN A 191 -1.61 18.79 17.21
CA GLN A 191 -1.28 17.97 16.03
C GLN A 191 0.19 17.52 16.01
N ILE A 192 0.56 16.64 16.94
CA ILE A 192 1.79 15.85 16.83
C ILE A 192 1.41 14.49 16.25
N ASP A 193 1.28 14.41 14.94
CA ASP A 193 1.26 13.12 14.26
C ASP A 193 2.72 12.74 13.91
N PRO A 194 3.15 11.50 14.18
CA PRO A 194 4.49 11.06 13.78
C PRO A 194 4.58 11.04 12.25
N VAL A 195 5.55 11.77 11.70
CA VAL A 195 5.82 11.84 10.26
C VAL A 195 7.20 11.26 10.00
N ILE A 196 7.30 10.38 9.01
CA ILE A 196 8.59 9.97 8.43
C ILE A 196 8.83 10.89 7.23
N SER A 197 10.03 11.47 7.13
CA SER A 197 10.42 12.35 6.02
C SER A 197 11.73 11.88 5.42
N LEU A 198 11.77 11.76 4.09
CA LEU A 198 13.01 11.52 3.36
C LEU A 198 13.73 12.86 3.15
N VAL A 199 14.98 12.95 3.57
CA VAL A 199 15.82 14.14 3.42
C VAL A 199 16.85 13.87 2.33
N PHE A 200 16.75 14.58 1.22
CA PHE A 200 17.74 14.55 0.15
C PHE A 200 18.72 15.70 0.36
N TYR A 201 20.02 15.42 0.34
CA TYR A 201 21.07 16.44 0.35
C TYR A 201 21.96 16.27 -0.88
N LYS A 202 22.44 17.40 -1.41
CA LYS A 202 23.41 17.42 -2.50
C LYS A 202 24.80 17.22 -1.88
N ALA A 203 25.50 16.17 -2.28
CA ALA A 203 26.89 15.98 -1.89
C ALA A 203 27.71 17.18 -2.39
N LYS A 204 28.52 17.78 -1.51
CA LYS A 204 29.51 18.78 -1.92
C LYS A 204 30.60 18.05 -2.70
N THR A 205 30.58 18.23 -4.02
CA THR A 205 31.73 18.01 -4.90
C THR A 205 32.86 18.97 -4.54
#